data_AF-A0A7W5FX29-F1
#
_entry.id   AF-A0A7W5FX29-F1
#
_cell.length_a   1.000
_cell.length_b   1.000
_cell.length_c   1.000
_cell.angle_alpha   90.00
_cell.angle_beta   90.00
_cell.angle_gamma   90.00
#
_symmetry.space_group_name_H-M   'P 1'
#
loop_
_entity.id
_entity.type
_entity.pdbx_description
1 polymer ?
#
loop_
_entity_poly.entity_id
_entity_poly.type
_entity_poly.pdbx_seq_one_letter_code
_entity_poly.pdbx_strand_id
1 'polypeptide(L)' 'MTSNHVETLLYMARQGHGIACLPDFAVRQALADGALATVLDDWTSASSTFWVLWPSNRQLLPRVRAFVDFRAEHLLAATP' A
#
# COMPACT_ATOMS: atom_id res chain seq x y z
N MET A 1 1.48 21.95 -1.69
CA MET A 1 1.71 21.49 -0.31
C MET A 1 2.45 20.17 -0.36
N THR A 2 3.42 19.94 0.51
CA THR A 2 4.29 18.74 0.46
C THR A 2 4.27 18.02 1.81
N SER A 3 4.19 16.70 1.79
CA SER A 3 4.32 15.85 2.98
C SER A 3 5.03 14.56 2.59
N ASN A 4 5.74 13.96 3.53
CA ASN A 4 6.38 12.65 3.41
C ASN A 4 5.56 11.52 4.05
N HIS A 5 4.34 11.82 4.51
CA HIS A 5 3.47 10.84 5.15
C HIS A 5 2.23 10.55 4.29
N VAL A 6 2.01 9.27 3.98
CA VAL A 6 0.92 8.81 3.12
C VAL A 6 -0.45 9.24 3.67
N GLU A 7 -0.68 9.11 4.99
CA GLU A 7 -1.97 9.49 5.60
C GLU A 7 -2.27 10.98 5.46
N THR A 8 -1.24 11.83 5.56
CA THR A 8 -1.40 13.28 5.42
C THR A 8 -1.76 13.65 3.98
N LEU A 9 -1.07 13.04 3.00
CA LEU A 9 -1.40 13.23 1.58
C LEU A 9 -2.82 12.73 1.26
N LEU A 10 -3.22 11.58 1.81
CA LEU A 10 -4.57 11.03 1.66
C LEU A 10 -5.64 11.97 2.23
N TYR A 11 -5.42 12.46 3.46
CA TYR A 11 -6.32 13.42 4.10
C TYR A 11 -6.50 14.65 3.22
N MET A 12 -5.41 15.21 2.71
CA MET A 12 -5.47 16.39 1.84
C MET A 12 -6.22 16.15 0.53
N ALA A 13 -5.98 15.01 -0.13
CA ALA A 13 -6.69 14.64 -1.34
C ALA A 13 -8.20 14.53 -1.09
N ARG A 14 -8.60 13.92 0.05
CA ARG A 14 -10.01 13.81 0.46
C ARG A 14 -10.66 15.17 0.77
N GLN A 15 -9.88 16.17 1.17
CA GLN A 15 -10.35 17.55 1.40
C GLN A 15 -10.35 18.40 0.12
N GLY A 16 -10.01 17.84 -1.05
CA GLY A 16 -10.03 18.56 -2.32
C GLY A 16 -8.83 19.50 -2.53
N HIS A 17 -7.72 19.30 -1.81
CA HIS A 17 -6.51 20.11 -1.99
C HIS A 17 -5.68 19.75 -3.24
N GLY A 18 -6.15 18.81 -4.07
CA GLY A 18 -5.54 18.46 -5.35
C GLY A 18 -5.46 16.95 -5.59
N ILE A 19 -4.56 16.56 -6.49
CA ILE A 19 -4.28 15.16 -6.87
C ILE A 19 -3.07 14.65 -6.07
N ALA A 20 -3.10 13.41 -5.62
CA ALA A 20 -2.00 12.75 -4.93
C ALA A 20 -1.73 11.36 -5.53
N CYS A 21 -0.45 11.01 -5.72
CA CYS A 21 -0.04 9.67 -6.12
C CYS A 21 0.27 8.86 -4.85
N LEU A 22 -0.56 7.87 -4.55
CA LEU A 22 -0.53 7.10 -3.31
C LEU A 22 -0.64 5.61 -3.60
N PRO A 23 -0.08 4.74 -2.75
CA PRO A 23 -0.24 3.30 -2.90
C PRO A 23 -1.71 2.85 -2.77
N ASP A 24 -2.12 1.88 -3.58
CA ASP A 24 -3.50 1.37 -3.65
C ASP A 24 -4.06 0.94 -2.29
N PHE A 25 -3.22 0.34 -1.44
CA PHE A 25 -3.65 -0.11 -0.11
C PHE A 25 -4.10 1.04 0.79
N ALA A 26 -3.56 2.25 0.61
CA ALA A 26 -3.90 3.40 1.42
C ALA A 26 -5.20 4.08 0.96
N VAL A 27 -5.50 4.01 -0.34
CA VAL A 27 -6.66 4.69 -0.93
C VAL A 27 -7.89 3.78 -1.08
N ARG A 28 -7.73 2.46 -0.95
CA ARG A 28 -8.77 1.44 -1.20
C ARG A 28 -10.13 1.78 -0.58
N GLN A 29 -10.15 2.13 0.71
CA GLN A 29 -11.40 2.46 1.40
C GLN A 29 -12.01 3.77 0.88
N ALA A 30 -11.19 4.79 0.64
CA ALA A 30 -11.66 6.07 0.14
C ALA A 30 -12.21 5.98 -1.29
N LEU A 31 -11.66 5.08 -2.12
CA LEU A 31 -12.22 4.76 -3.43
C LEU A 31 -13.54 3.98 -3.31
N ALA A 32 -13.61 2.98 -2.42
CA ALA A 32 -14.82 2.19 -2.20
C ALA A 32 -16.00 3.03 -1.71
N ASP A 33 -15.72 4.01 -0.85
CA ASP A 33 -16.73 4.92 -0.29
C ASP A 33 -17.05 6.11 -1.23
N GLY A 34 -16.42 6.18 -2.42
CA GLY A 34 -16.60 7.27 -3.39
C GLY A 34 -16.03 8.62 -2.95
N ALA A 35 -15.25 8.65 -1.87
CA ALA A 35 -14.60 9.87 -1.37
C ALA A 35 -13.39 10.29 -2.20
N LEU A 36 -12.84 9.39 -3.01
CA LEU A 36 -11.81 9.64 -4.01
C LEU A 36 -12.17 8.96 -5.33
N ALA A 37 -11.57 9.43 -6.41
CA ALA A 37 -11.60 8.81 -7.72
C ALA A 37 -10.17 8.67 -8.25
N THR A 38 -9.92 7.64 -9.06
CA THR A 38 -8.66 7.51 -9.79
C THR A 38 -8.63 8.47 -10.96
N VAL A 39 -7.42 8.90 -11.34
CA VAL A 39 -7.16 9.76 -12.48
C VAL A 39 -5.82 9.36 -13.09
N LEU A 40 -5.64 9.61 -14.38
CA LEU A 40 -4.39 9.30 -15.11
C LEU A 40 -4.05 7.79 -15.11
N ASP A 41 -5.06 6.92 -15.10
CA ASP A 41 -4.88 5.46 -15.07
C ASP A 41 -4.02 4.97 -16.27
N ASP A 42 -4.21 5.55 -17.45
CA ASP A 42 -3.40 5.25 -18.66
C ASP A 42 -1.92 5.62 -18.54
N TRP A 43 -1.57 6.47 -17.57
CA TRP A 43 -0.23 7.02 -17.37
C TRP A 43 0.44 6.50 -16.09
N THR A 44 -0.24 5.64 -15.35
CA THR A 44 0.26 5.07 -14.10
C THR A 44 0.32 3.55 -14.19
N SER A 45 1.43 2.97 -13.75
CA SER A 45 1.57 1.51 -13.69
C SER A 45 1.46 1.08 -12.24
N ALA A 46 0.43 0.29 -11.92
CA ALA A 46 0.27 -0.30 -10.60
C ALA A 46 1.34 -1.38 -10.41
N SER A 47 2.39 -1.07 -9.66
CA SER A 47 3.29 -2.09 -9.11
C SER A 47 3.63 -1.73 -7.67
N SER A 48 3.05 -2.48 -6.74
CA SER A 48 3.43 -2.43 -5.33
C SER A 48 4.04 -3.78 -4.97
N THR A 49 5.37 -3.84 -4.98
CA THR A 49 6.08 -5.03 -4.49
C THR A 49 6.48 -4.80 -3.04
N PHE A 50 6.01 -5.67 -2.15
CA PHE A 50 6.41 -5.66 -0.75
C PHE A 50 7.43 -6.76 -0.48
N TRP A 51 8.48 -6.41 0.25
CA TRP A 51 9.50 -7.35 0.69
C TRP A 51 9.42 -7.52 2.19
N VAL A 52 9.38 -8.76 2.65
CA VAL A 52 9.59 -9.08 4.06
C VAL A 52 11.08 -9.29 4.25
N LEU A 53 11.71 -8.51 5.12
CA LEU A 53 13.16 -8.54 5.35
C LEU A 53 13.47 -9.12 6.73
N TRP A 54 14.49 -9.98 6.80
CA TRP A 54 15.01 -10.55 8.04
C TRP A 54 16.54 -10.68 7.99
N PRO A 55 17.23 -10.73 9.14
CA PRO A 55 18.69 -10.88 9.18
C PRO A 55 19.14 -12.21 8.58
N SER A 56 20.15 -12.18 7.71
CA SER A 56 20.64 -13.34 6.96
C SER A 56 21.25 -14.45 7.83
N ASN A 57 21.69 -14.13 9.05
CA ASN A 57 22.49 -15.04 9.89
C ASN A 57 21.78 -15.53 11.16
N ARG A 58 20.51 -15.93 11.08
CA ARG A 58 19.87 -16.70 12.14
C ARG A 58 18.98 -17.75 11.51
N GLN A 59 19.16 -19.02 11.89
CA GLN A 59 18.13 -20.04 11.66
C GLN A 59 16.78 -19.44 12.05
N LEU A 60 15.89 -19.28 11.06
CA LEU A 60 14.63 -18.59 11.29
C LEU A 60 13.86 -19.37 12.35
N LEU A 61 13.53 -18.72 13.47
CA LEU A 61 12.69 -19.35 14.48
C LEU A 61 11.37 -19.76 13.83
N PRO A 62 10.82 -20.96 14.13
CA PRO A 62 9.59 -21.44 13.51
C PRO A 62 8.44 -20.43 13.56
N ARG A 63 8.33 -19.66 14.65
CA ARG A 63 7.33 -18.59 14.80
C ARG A 63 7.51 -17.44 13.80
N VAL A 64 8.75 -17.06 13.50
CA VAL A 64 9.05 -16.02 12.50
C VAL A 64 8.71 -16.55 11.10
N ARG A 65 9.05 -17.82 10.82
CA ARG A 65 8.73 -18.43 9.52
C ARG A 65 7.22 -18.49 9.30
N ALA A 66 6.47 -18.98 10.28
CA ALA A 66 5.01 -18.99 10.23
C ALA A 66 4.41 -17.59 10.00
N PHE A 67 5.00 -16.54 10.60
CA PHE A 67 4.56 -15.16 10.36
C PHE A 67 4.88 -14.67 8.94
N VAL A 68 6.09 -14.96 8.44
CA VAL A 68 6.49 -14.60 7.07
C VAL A 68 5.60 -15.30 6.06
N ASP A 69 5.38 -16.61 6.22
CA ASP A 69 4.53 -17.41 5.34
C ASP A 69 3.09 -16.87 5.35
N PHE A 70 2.51 -16.64 6.54
CA PHE A 70 1.20 -16.03 6.68
C PHE A 70 1.10 -14.67 5.99
N ARG A 71 2.11 -13.80 6.16
CA ARG A 71 2.09 -12.48 5.51
C ARG A 71 2.30 -12.59 4.01
N ALA A 72 3.20 -13.43 3.52
CA ALA A 72 3.38 -13.62 2.08
C ALA A 72 2.08 -14.04 1.39
N GLU A 73 1.26 -14.87 2.05
CA GLU A 73 -0.04 -15.31 1.54
C GLU A 73 -1.15 -14.24 1.61
N HIS A 74 -1.08 -13.29 2.54
CA HIS A 74 -2.20 -12.38 2.85
C HIS A 74 -1.90 -10.87 2.66
N LEU A 75 -0.65 -10.48 2.38
CA LEU A 75 -0.26 -9.06 2.36
C LEU A 75 -0.80 -8.33 1.11
N LEU A 76 -0.84 -9.03 -0.01
CA LEU A 76 -1.45 -8.55 -1.24
C LEU A 76 -2.49 -9.59 -1.61
N ALA A 77 -3.78 -9.24 -1.50
CA ALA A 77 -4.77 -9.98 -2.27
C ALA A 77 -4.29 -9.89 -3.73
N ALA A 78 -3.94 -11.03 -4.33
CA ALA A 78 -3.65 -11.10 -5.75
C ALA A 78 -4.93 -10.61 -6.45
N THR A 79 -4.96 -9.34 -6.83
CA THR A 79 -6.00 -8.87 -7.74
C THR A 79 -5.68 -9.53 -9.08
N PRO A 80 -6.58 -10.36 -9.63
CA PRO A 80 -6.40 -10.95 -10.96
C PRO A 80 -6.33 -9.88 -12.05
#